data_AF-A0A6H1ZIE3-F1
#
_entry.id   AF-A0A6H1ZIE3-F1
#
_cell.length_a   1.000
_cell.length_b   1.000
_cell.length_c   1.000
_cell.angle_alpha   90.00
_cell.angle_beta   90.00
_cell.angle_gamma   90.00
#
_symmetry.space_group_name_H-M   'P 1'
#
loop_
_entity.id
_entity.type
_entity.pdbx_description
1 polymer ?
#
loop_
_entity_poly.entity_id
_entity_poly.type
_entity_poly.pdbx_seq_one_letter_code
_entity_poly.pdbx_strand_id
1 'polypeptide(L)'
;MLELERFLLLRAELVAAGYGDEIAWAESVQLVADPLSFWSEYAWVVLNSGMKNQVARGIWDRVRPRVLAGGRAAEVFGHVGKAAGIDKVYAEREALFAAYQSADDKLEFLRALPWIGPITCKHLAKNYGFDCAKSDRHLVRIAGAEGVDSMCQRLAAATGMRVATVDLVVWRAANLGLL
;
A
#
# COMPACT_ATOMS: atom_id res chain seq x y z
N MET A 1 -21.93 7.16 -7.19
CA MET A 1 -21.75 6.35 -5.97
C MET A 1 -21.47 4.94 -6.41
N LEU A 2 -20.51 4.24 -5.78
CA LEU A 2 -20.29 2.82 -6.06
C LEU A 2 -21.29 1.99 -5.25
N GLU A 3 -22.17 1.30 -5.95
CA GLU A 3 -23.20 0.43 -5.36
C GLU A 3 -22.63 -0.92 -4.92
N LEU A 4 -23.26 -1.52 -3.90
CA LEU A 4 -22.83 -2.81 -3.33
C LEU A 4 -22.78 -3.93 -4.37
N GLU A 5 -23.81 -4.03 -5.21
CA GLU A 5 -23.89 -5.06 -6.25
C GLU A 5 -22.73 -4.92 -7.24
N ARG A 6 -22.42 -3.70 -7.69
CA ARG A 6 -21.28 -3.44 -8.57
C ARG A 6 -19.96 -3.78 -7.89
N PHE A 7 -19.80 -3.45 -6.61
CA PHE A 7 -18.61 -3.82 -5.83
C PHE A 7 -18.41 -5.35 -5.77
N LEU A 8 -19.47 -6.12 -5.49
CA LEU A 8 -19.41 -7.58 -5.42
C LEU A 8 -19.06 -8.21 -6.77
N LEU A 9 -19.61 -7.67 -7.87
CA LEU A 9 -19.25 -8.09 -9.23
C LEU A 9 -17.76 -7.85 -9.52
N LEU A 10 -17.25 -6.65 -9.21
CA LEU A 10 -15.83 -6.33 -9.38
C LEU A 10 -14.93 -7.27 -8.57
N ARG A 11 -15.30 -7.56 -7.31
CA ARG A 11 -14.53 -8.52 -6.49
C ARG A 11 -14.47 -9.90 -7.16
N ALA A 12 -15.59 -10.39 -7.69
CA ALA A 12 -15.64 -11.67 -8.39
C ALA A 12 -14.80 -11.67 -9.67
N GLU A 13 -14.88 -10.60 -10.48
CA GLU A 13 -14.04 -10.42 -11.69
C GLU A 13 -12.55 -10.41 -11.34
N LEU A 14 -12.15 -9.72 -10.26
CA LEU A 14 -10.76 -9.68 -9.81
C LEU A 14 -10.24 -11.05 -9.35
N VAL A 15 -11.05 -11.82 -8.62
CA VAL A 15 -10.70 -13.19 -8.24
C VAL A 15 -10.51 -14.05 -9.48
N ALA A 16 -11.42 -13.98 -10.45
CA ALA A 16 -11.31 -14.71 -11.71
C ALA A 16 -10.07 -14.28 -12.53
N ALA A 17 -9.65 -13.02 -12.42
CA ALA A 17 -8.45 -12.48 -13.04
C ALA A 17 -7.14 -12.78 -12.27
N GLY A 18 -7.19 -13.57 -11.19
CA GLY A 18 -6.01 -14.01 -10.44
C GLY A 18 -5.56 -13.08 -9.31
N TYR A 19 -6.40 -12.14 -8.87
CA TYR A 19 -6.10 -11.23 -7.75
C TYR A 19 -6.67 -11.72 -6.41
N GLY A 20 -7.15 -12.97 -6.32
CA GLY A 20 -7.70 -13.55 -5.10
C GLY A 20 -6.73 -13.52 -3.92
N ASP A 21 -5.46 -13.86 -4.16
CA ASP A 21 -4.43 -13.88 -3.11
C ASP A 21 -4.12 -12.48 -2.58
N GLU A 22 -4.17 -11.44 -3.42
CA GLU A 22 -3.98 -10.05 -3.00
C GLU A 22 -5.13 -9.58 -2.10
N ILE A 23 -6.37 -9.97 -2.44
CA ILE A 23 -7.56 -9.67 -1.64
C ILE A 23 -7.49 -10.41 -0.30
N ALA A 24 -7.13 -11.69 -0.31
CA ALA A 24 -6.97 -12.50 0.90
C ALA A 24 -5.85 -11.96 1.80
N TRP A 25 -4.74 -11.51 1.20
CA TRP A 25 -3.66 -10.82 1.93
C TRP A 25 -4.18 -9.54 2.61
N ALA A 26 -4.90 -8.67 1.90
CA ALA A 26 -5.41 -7.43 2.50
C ALA A 26 -6.43 -7.69 3.63
N GLU A 27 -7.22 -8.75 3.51
CA GLU A 27 -8.17 -9.14 4.56
C GLU A 27 -7.47 -9.71 5.80
N SER A 28 -6.32 -10.36 5.63
CA SER A 28 -5.60 -11.06 6.69
C SER A 28 -4.40 -10.29 7.24
N VAL A 29 -4.07 -9.15 6.66
CA VAL A 29 -2.87 -8.36 6.99
C VAL A 29 -2.86 -7.98 8.47
N GLN A 30 -1.76 -8.36 9.13
CA GLN A 30 -1.51 -8.10 10.54
C GLN A 30 -0.61 -6.89 10.72
N LEU A 31 -0.47 -6.45 11.97
CA LEU A 31 0.52 -5.44 12.31
C LEU A 31 1.92 -5.92 11.93
N VAL A 32 2.70 -5.02 11.30
CA VAL A 32 4.08 -5.32 10.90
C VAL A 32 4.90 -5.77 12.11
N ALA A 33 5.52 -6.95 11.99
CA ALA A 33 6.06 -7.69 13.12
C ALA A 33 7.59 -7.72 13.17
N ASP A 34 8.27 -7.38 12.06
CA ASP A 34 9.72 -7.45 11.98
C ASP A 34 10.34 -6.30 11.14
N PRO A 35 11.63 -5.98 11.35
CA PRO A 35 12.33 -4.92 10.65
C PRO A 35 12.43 -5.09 9.13
N LEU A 36 12.45 -6.34 8.64
CA LEU A 36 12.56 -6.60 7.22
C LEU A 36 11.21 -6.38 6.53
N SER A 37 10.11 -6.81 7.13
CA SER A 37 8.76 -6.51 6.65
C SER A 37 8.47 -5.00 6.71
N PHE A 38 8.92 -4.33 7.78
CA PHE A 38 8.87 -2.87 7.88
C PHE A 38 9.55 -2.20 6.68
N TRP A 39 10.82 -2.53 6.43
CA TRP A 39 11.51 -1.97 5.28
C TRP A 39 10.85 -2.37 3.94
N SER A 40 10.41 -3.62 3.80
CA SER A 40 9.92 -4.14 2.53
C SER A 40 8.67 -3.40 2.06
N GLU A 41 7.70 -3.19 2.95
CA GLU A 41 6.48 -2.45 2.61
C GLU A 41 6.75 -0.96 2.43
N TYR A 42 7.64 -0.37 3.24
CA TYR A 42 8.09 1.02 3.03
C TYR A 42 8.67 1.19 1.62
N ALA A 43 9.61 0.32 1.23
CA ALA A 43 10.27 0.37 -0.06
C ALA A 43 9.27 0.15 -1.21
N TRP A 44 8.35 -0.80 -1.06
CA TRP A 44 7.26 -1.02 -2.00
C TRP A 44 6.42 0.25 -2.22
N VAL A 45 6.00 0.92 -1.15
CA VAL A 45 5.20 2.16 -1.23
C VAL A 45 5.98 3.30 -1.90
N VAL A 46 7.25 3.48 -1.55
CA VAL A 46 8.12 4.50 -2.18
C VAL A 46 8.29 4.23 -3.67
N LEU A 47 8.50 2.97 -4.06
CA LEU A 47 8.57 2.56 -5.46
C LEU A 47 7.24 2.79 -6.18
N ASN A 48 6.12 2.40 -5.58
CA ASN A 48 4.80 2.49 -6.21
C ASN A 48 4.33 3.95 -6.39
N SER A 49 4.77 4.87 -5.51
CA SER A 49 4.37 6.27 -5.58
C SER A 49 4.75 6.95 -6.90
N GLY A 50 3.78 7.52 -7.61
CA GLY A 50 4.02 8.30 -8.84
C GLY A 50 4.32 7.48 -10.10
N MET A 51 4.07 6.16 -10.10
CA MET A 51 4.20 5.33 -11.30
C MET A 51 3.09 4.28 -11.42
N LYS A 52 3.00 3.61 -12.58
CA LYS A 52 2.06 2.49 -12.77
C LYS A 52 2.49 1.29 -11.92
N ASN A 53 1.52 0.57 -11.35
CA ASN A 53 1.79 -0.59 -10.49
C ASN A 53 2.69 -1.64 -11.16
N GLN A 54 2.48 -1.91 -12.45
CA GLN A 54 3.27 -2.88 -13.21
C GLN A 54 4.74 -2.44 -13.36
N VAL A 55 4.98 -1.14 -13.50
CA VAL A 55 6.35 -0.58 -13.55
C VAL A 55 7.00 -0.71 -12.18
N ALA A 56 6.28 -0.37 -11.11
CA ALA A 56 6.78 -0.52 -9.74
C ALA A 56 7.14 -1.98 -9.42
N ARG A 57 6.33 -2.94 -9.87
CA ARG A 57 6.60 -4.37 -9.71
C ARG A 57 7.91 -4.79 -10.36
N GLY A 58 8.13 -4.43 -11.62
CA GLY A 58 9.40 -4.74 -12.30
C GLY A 58 10.63 -4.06 -11.70
N ILE A 59 10.46 -2.93 -10.99
CA ILE A 59 11.56 -2.32 -10.23
C ILE A 59 11.78 -3.07 -8.91
N TRP A 60 10.71 -3.41 -8.20
CA TRP A 60 10.76 -4.16 -6.95
C TRP A 60 11.47 -5.51 -7.11
N ASP A 61 11.15 -6.24 -8.19
CA ASP A 61 11.74 -7.53 -8.52
C ASP A 61 13.26 -7.45 -8.76
N ARG A 62 13.81 -6.25 -8.96
CA ARG A 62 15.26 -5.99 -9.06
C ARG A 62 15.83 -5.42 -7.75
N VAL A 63 15.15 -4.45 -7.14
CA VAL A 63 15.58 -3.76 -5.92
C VAL A 63 15.67 -4.72 -4.73
N ARG A 64 14.60 -5.47 -4.45
CA ARG A 64 14.53 -6.32 -3.26
C ARG A 64 15.65 -7.36 -3.21
N PRO A 65 15.84 -8.22 -4.23
CA PRO A 65 16.92 -9.21 -4.18
C PRO A 65 18.29 -8.54 -4.14
N ARG A 66 18.50 -7.39 -4.81
CA ARG A 66 19.78 -6.69 -4.78
C ARG A 66 20.13 -6.22 -3.37
N VAL A 67 19.19 -5.60 -2.66
CA VAL A 67 19.39 -5.11 -1.30
C VAL A 67 19.57 -6.26 -0.29
N LEU A 68 18.78 -7.33 -0.43
CA LEU A 68 18.92 -8.52 0.41
C LEU A 68 20.27 -9.23 0.22
N ALA A 69 20.87 -9.15 -0.96
CA ALA A 69 22.22 -9.63 -1.25
C ALA A 69 23.34 -8.67 -0.77
N GLY A 70 23.03 -7.71 0.10
CA GLY A 70 24.00 -6.72 0.62
C GLY A 70 24.28 -5.55 -0.33
N GLY A 71 23.45 -5.38 -1.36
CA GLY A 71 23.54 -4.28 -2.30
C GLY A 71 22.76 -3.04 -1.92
N ARG A 72 22.70 -2.12 -2.88
CA ARG A 72 21.92 -0.89 -2.80
C ARG A 72 20.85 -0.82 -3.88
N ALA A 73 19.69 -0.30 -3.55
CA ALA A 73 18.64 0.05 -4.48
C ALA A 73 19.16 0.99 -5.57
N ALA A 74 20.06 1.92 -5.23
CA ALA A 74 20.65 2.89 -6.17
C ALA A 74 21.38 2.25 -7.37
N GLU A 75 21.77 0.99 -7.28
CA GLU A 75 22.48 0.28 -8.35
C GLU A 75 21.53 -0.26 -9.42
N VAL A 76 20.25 -0.42 -9.09
CA VAL A 76 19.24 -1.00 -9.99
C VAL A 76 18.02 -0.10 -10.17
N PHE A 77 17.93 1.00 -9.43
CA PHE A 77 16.84 1.97 -9.51
C PHE A 77 17.36 3.39 -9.78
N GLY A 78 17.11 3.88 -10.99
CA GLY A 78 17.65 5.17 -11.47
C GLY A 78 17.10 6.42 -10.79
N HIS A 79 16.07 6.32 -9.94
CA HIS A 79 15.57 7.48 -9.21
C HIS A 79 16.41 7.71 -7.94
N VAL A 80 17.49 8.49 -8.07
CA VAL A 80 18.51 8.72 -7.04
C VAL A 80 17.92 9.03 -5.66
N GLY A 81 16.99 9.99 -5.56
CA GLY A 81 16.42 10.38 -4.27
C GLY A 81 15.63 9.28 -3.55
N LYS A 82 14.77 8.55 -4.27
CA LYS A 82 14.01 7.42 -3.73
C LYS A 82 14.90 6.24 -3.39
N ALA A 83 15.87 5.94 -4.26
CA ALA A 83 16.84 4.90 -4.00
C ALA A 83 17.64 5.17 -2.72
N ALA A 84 18.12 6.40 -2.53
CA ALA A 84 18.80 6.81 -1.31
C ALA A 84 17.91 6.67 -0.05
N GLY A 85 16.62 6.98 -0.16
CA GLY A 85 15.66 6.76 0.93
C GLY A 85 15.47 5.28 1.27
N ILE A 86 15.31 4.43 0.25
CA ILE A 86 15.19 2.97 0.40
C ILE A 86 16.45 2.38 1.05
N ASP A 87 17.63 2.80 0.60
CA ASP A 87 18.91 2.35 1.15
C ASP A 87 19.11 2.79 2.59
N LYS A 88 18.79 4.06 2.90
CA LYS A 88 18.86 4.60 4.26
C LYS A 88 17.97 3.83 5.21
N VAL A 89 16.68 3.66 4.86
CA VAL A 89 15.73 2.95 5.72
C VAL A 89 16.11 1.48 5.86
N TYR A 90 16.70 0.84 4.84
CA TYR A 90 17.21 -0.53 5.00
C TYR A 90 18.32 -0.62 6.03
N ALA A 91 19.29 0.31 5.98
CA ALA A 91 20.43 0.33 6.88
C ALA A 91 20.01 0.59 8.34
N GLU A 92 19.00 1.44 8.53
CA GLU A 92 18.49 1.86 9.85
C GLU A 92 17.27 1.05 10.32
N ARG A 93 16.84 0.01 9.57
CA ARG A 93 15.54 -0.66 9.75
C ARG A 93 15.28 -1.18 11.17
N GLU A 94 16.30 -1.68 11.85
CA GLU A 94 16.19 -2.21 13.22
C GLU A 94 15.79 -1.08 14.19
N ALA A 95 16.53 0.03 14.15
CA ALA A 95 16.27 1.20 14.99
C ALA A 95 14.94 1.88 14.64
N LEU A 96 14.65 2.03 13.34
CA LEU A 96 13.39 2.61 12.87
C LEU A 96 12.19 1.76 13.24
N PHE A 97 12.30 0.44 13.15
CA PHE A 97 11.23 -0.48 13.54
C PHE A 97 10.98 -0.42 15.05
N ALA A 98 12.03 -0.41 15.87
CA ALA A 98 11.90 -0.23 17.32
C ALA A 98 11.23 1.11 17.66
N ALA A 99 11.67 2.20 17.03
CA ALA A 99 11.07 3.52 17.22
C ALA A 99 9.60 3.56 16.79
N TYR A 100 9.25 2.91 15.68
CA TYR A 100 7.87 2.74 15.22
C TYR A 100 7.01 1.96 16.22
N GLN A 101 7.55 0.91 16.83
CA GLN A 101 6.83 0.14 17.85
C GLN A 101 6.54 0.96 19.10
N SER A 102 7.46 1.84 19.50
CA SER A 102 7.32 2.72 20.66
C SER A 102 6.59 4.03 20.40
N ALA A 103 6.26 4.35 19.14
CA ALA A 103 5.64 5.63 18.79
C ALA A 103 4.17 5.67 19.26
N ASP A 104 3.80 6.75 19.96
CA ASP A 104 2.42 7.03 20.37
C ASP A 104 1.52 7.27 19.15
N ASP A 105 1.96 8.16 18.25
CA ASP A 105 1.33 8.37 16.95
C ASP A 105 2.14 7.69 15.83
N LYS A 106 1.72 6.46 15.51
CA LYS A 106 2.31 5.69 14.42
C LYS A 106 2.14 6.38 13.07
N LEU A 107 1.05 7.09 12.80
CA LEU A 107 0.83 7.75 11.50
C LEU A 107 1.69 9.00 11.35
N GLU A 108 1.93 9.74 12.43
CA GLU A 108 2.93 10.81 12.46
C GLU A 108 4.34 10.25 12.22
N PHE A 109 4.70 9.16 12.90
CA PHE A 109 5.98 8.49 12.67
C PHE A 109 6.17 8.10 11.20
N LEU A 110 5.16 7.46 10.59
CA LEU A 110 5.24 7.07 9.17
C LEU A 110 5.44 8.28 8.24
N ARG A 111 4.80 9.42 8.53
CA ARG A 111 4.94 10.66 7.73
C ARG A 111 6.33 11.28 7.82
N ALA A 112 7.09 10.98 8.88
CA ALA A 112 8.46 11.46 9.02
C ALA A 112 9.47 10.65 8.19
N LEU A 113 9.08 9.46 7.69
CA LEU A 113 9.94 8.65 6.85
C LEU A 113 10.19 9.32 5.48
N PRO A 114 11.40 9.16 4.90
CA PRO A 114 11.70 9.74 3.59
C PRO A 114 10.69 9.29 2.53
N TRP A 115 10.20 10.22 1.71
CA TRP A 115 9.25 9.95 0.62
C TRP A 115 7.84 9.49 1.04
N ILE A 116 7.48 9.60 2.32
CA ILE A 116 6.14 9.30 2.80
C ILE A 116 5.35 10.59 3.06
N GLY A 117 4.62 11.05 2.04
CA GLY A 117 3.60 12.11 2.16
C GLY A 117 2.24 11.59 2.65
N PRO A 118 1.21 12.45 2.73
CA PRO A 118 -0.10 12.12 3.29
C PRO A 118 -0.78 10.89 2.66
N ILE A 119 -0.80 10.79 1.33
CA ILE A 119 -1.42 9.67 0.60
C ILE A 119 -0.60 8.38 0.79
N THR A 120 0.72 8.47 0.64
CA THR A 120 1.63 7.32 0.82
C THR A 120 1.69 6.85 2.27
N CYS A 121 1.44 7.72 3.26
CA CYS A 121 1.31 7.33 4.66
C CYS A 121 0.13 6.38 4.84
N LYS A 122 -1.04 6.70 4.27
CA LYS A 122 -2.20 5.80 4.28
C LYS A 122 -1.92 4.49 3.54
N HIS A 123 -1.20 4.54 2.41
CA HIS A 123 -0.75 3.31 1.72
C HIS A 123 0.09 2.43 2.64
N LEU A 124 1.13 3.00 3.27
CA LEU A 124 2.02 2.26 4.15
C LEU A 124 1.31 1.75 5.40
N ALA A 125 0.44 2.56 6.00
CA ALA A 125 -0.37 2.16 7.14
C ALA A 125 -1.24 0.93 6.82
N LYS A 126 -1.88 0.87 5.65
CA LYS A 126 -2.63 -0.31 5.22
C LYS A 126 -1.75 -1.56 5.17
N ASN A 127 -0.58 -1.45 4.55
CA ASN A 127 0.37 -2.57 4.45
C ASN A 127 0.93 -2.98 5.82
N TYR A 128 0.90 -2.07 6.80
CA TYR A 128 1.28 -2.32 8.20
C TYR A 128 0.11 -2.77 9.09
N GLY A 129 -1.05 -3.13 8.54
CA GLY A 129 -2.16 -3.68 9.32
C GLY A 129 -3.25 -2.70 9.72
N PHE A 130 -3.12 -1.41 9.42
CA PHE A 130 -4.16 -0.44 9.76
C PHE A 130 -5.38 -0.60 8.85
N ASP A 131 -6.57 -0.60 9.44
CA ASP A 131 -7.81 -0.66 8.68
C ASP A 131 -8.27 0.73 8.26
N CYS A 132 -7.72 1.22 7.15
CA CYS A 132 -8.05 2.55 6.62
C CYS A 132 -8.06 2.57 5.09
N ALA A 133 -8.76 3.55 4.52
CA ALA A 133 -8.73 3.82 3.09
C ALA A 133 -7.65 4.84 2.73
N LYS A 134 -7.19 4.78 1.48
CA LYS A 134 -6.20 5.67 0.88
C LYS A 134 -6.87 6.47 -0.24
N SER A 135 -7.08 7.76 0.01
CA SER A 135 -7.70 8.70 -0.93
C SER A 135 -6.79 9.09 -2.10
N ASP A 136 -6.38 8.13 -2.93
CA ASP A 136 -5.68 8.44 -4.18
C ASP A 136 -6.64 8.93 -5.27
N ARG A 137 -6.08 9.38 -6.40
CA ARG A 137 -6.86 9.94 -7.51
C ARG A 137 -7.95 9.00 -8.06
N HIS A 138 -7.75 7.68 -8.01
CA HIS A 138 -8.71 6.72 -8.53
C HIS A 138 -9.89 6.63 -7.58
N LEU A 139 -9.63 6.44 -6.28
CA LEU A 139 -10.69 6.33 -5.29
C LEU A 139 -11.44 7.65 -5.13
N VAL A 140 -10.76 8.79 -5.13
CA VAL A 140 -11.40 10.12 -5.07
C VAL A 140 -12.37 10.29 -6.24
N ARG A 141 -11.98 9.89 -7.45
CA ARG A 141 -12.85 9.96 -8.64
C ARG A 141 -14.08 9.06 -8.50
N ILE A 142 -13.90 7.84 -8.00
CA ILE A 142 -14.98 6.83 -7.87
C ILE A 142 -15.96 7.21 -6.76
N ALA A 143 -15.45 7.69 -5.61
CA ALA A 143 -16.26 8.10 -4.48
C ALA A 143 -17.05 9.39 -4.77
N GLY A 144 -16.46 10.33 -5.53
CA GLY A 144 -17.10 11.60 -5.84
C GLY A 144 -17.49 12.37 -4.57
N ALA A 145 -18.73 12.86 -4.51
CA ALA A 145 -19.25 13.62 -3.38
C ALA A 145 -19.39 12.81 -2.08
N GLU A 146 -19.42 11.48 -2.15
CA GLU A 146 -19.50 10.63 -0.96
C GLU A 146 -18.20 10.69 -0.14
N GLY A 147 -17.05 10.88 -0.80
CA GLY A 147 -15.75 10.78 -0.16
C GLY A 147 -15.29 9.33 0.05
N VAL A 148 -13.97 9.14 -0.02
CA VAL A 148 -13.34 7.80 -0.04
C VAL A 148 -13.60 7.04 1.25
N ASP A 149 -13.42 7.69 2.40
CA ASP A 149 -13.60 7.05 3.71
C ASP A 149 -15.05 6.56 3.88
N SER A 150 -16.05 7.40 3.58
CA SER A 150 -17.46 7.04 3.69
C SER A 150 -17.86 5.91 2.74
N MET A 151 -17.41 5.96 1.48
CA MET A 151 -17.64 4.88 0.51
C MET A 151 -17.05 3.56 0.99
N CYS A 152 -15.79 3.55 1.43
CA CYS A 152 -15.12 2.34 1.87
C CYS A 152 -15.74 1.79 3.17
N GLN A 153 -16.10 2.65 4.13
CA GLN A 153 -16.78 2.25 5.37
C GLN A 153 -18.16 1.65 5.11
N ARG A 154 -18.97 2.27 4.23
CA ARG A 154 -20.30 1.76 3.87
C ARG A 154 -20.22 0.38 3.24
N LEU A 155 -19.32 0.19 2.28
CA LEU A 155 -19.11 -1.10 1.62
C LEU A 155 -18.53 -2.15 2.56
N ALA A 156 -17.60 -1.76 3.46
CA ALA A 156 -17.06 -2.65 4.49
C ALA A 156 -18.18 -3.15 5.43
N ALA A 157 -19.01 -2.24 5.95
CA ALA A 157 -20.13 -2.58 6.81
C ALA A 157 -21.14 -3.53 6.13
N ALA A 158 -21.38 -3.35 4.83
CA ALA A 158 -22.30 -4.19 4.07
C ALA A 158 -21.74 -5.58 3.71
N THR A 159 -20.42 -5.75 3.71
CA THR A 159 -19.75 -6.98 3.25
C THR A 159 -19.05 -7.76 4.35
N GLY A 160 -18.82 -7.13 5.51
CA GLY A 160 -17.99 -7.66 6.58
C GLY A 160 -16.49 -7.65 6.28
N MET A 161 -16.08 -7.09 5.14
CA MET A 161 -14.66 -6.96 4.77
C MET A 161 -14.03 -5.78 5.50
N ARG A 162 -12.71 -5.83 5.68
CA ARG A 162 -11.94 -4.67 6.15
C ARG A 162 -12.08 -3.47 5.19
N VAL A 163 -12.06 -2.25 5.74
CA VAL A 163 -12.00 -1.00 4.95
C VAL A 163 -10.80 -1.02 4.01
N ALA A 164 -9.65 -1.51 4.49
CA ALA A 164 -8.43 -1.64 3.72
C ALA A 164 -8.58 -2.59 2.51
N THR A 165 -9.36 -3.66 2.65
CA THR A 165 -9.66 -4.62 1.59
C THR A 165 -10.63 -4.05 0.57
N VAL A 166 -11.66 -3.32 1.01
CA VAL A 166 -12.57 -2.60 0.12
C VAL A 166 -11.80 -1.61 -0.75
N ASP A 167 -10.93 -0.80 -0.13
CA ASP A 167 -10.03 0.11 -0.86
C ASP A 167 -9.22 -0.63 -1.92
N LEU A 168 -8.61 -1.77 -1.56
CA LEU A 168 -7.80 -2.56 -2.47
C LEU A 168 -8.62 -3.05 -3.68
N VAL A 169 -9.81 -3.59 -3.46
CA VAL A 169 -10.70 -4.10 -4.52
C VAL A 169 -11.05 -2.97 -5.49
N VAL A 170 -11.48 -1.81 -4.97
CA VAL A 170 -11.83 -0.65 -5.80
C VAL A 170 -10.62 -0.13 -6.56
N TRP A 171 -9.47 -0.02 -5.89
CA TRP A 171 -8.22 0.43 -6.51
C TRP A 171 -7.77 -0.51 -7.63
N ARG A 172 -7.79 -1.83 -7.38
CA ARG A 172 -7.35 -2.83 -8.36
C ARG A 172 -8.25 -2.84 -9.58
N ALA A 173 -9.57 -2.77 -9.39
CA ALA A 173 -10.53 -2.63 -10.48
C ALA A 173 -10.24 -1.39 -11.34
N ALA A 174 -10.00 -0.24 -10.72
CA ALA A 174 -9.64 1.00 -11.42
C ALA A 174 -8.30 0.88 -12.16
N ASN A 175 -7.29 0.24 -11.55
CA ASN A 175 -5.98 0.02 -12.17
C ASN A 175 -6.05 -0.91 -13.40
N LEU A 176 -7.05 -1.78 -13.48
CA LEU A 176 -7.30 -2.67 -14.61
C LEU A 176 -8.27 -2.08 -15.65
N GLY A 177 -8.87 -0.91 -15.39
CA GLY A 177 -9.85 -0.29 -16.28
C GLY A 177 -11.24 -0.92 -16.23
N LEU A 178 -11.60 -1.58 -15.12
CA LEU A 178 -12.95 -2.13 -14.89
C LEU A 178 -13.93 -1.05 -14.34
N LEU A 179 -13.42 0.15 -14.05
CA LEU A 179 -14.10 1.32 -13.49
C LEU A 179 -13.63 2.64 -14.12
#